data_AF-A0A418W390-F1
#
_entry.id   AF-A0A418W390-F1
#
_cell.length_a   1.000
_cell.length_b   1.000
_cell.length_c   1.000
_cell.angle_alpha   90.00
_cell.angle_beta   90.00
_cell.angle_gamma   90.00
#
_symmetry.space_group_name_H-M   'P 1'
#
loop_
_entity.id
_entity.type
_entity.pdbx_description
1 polymer ?
#
loop_
_entity_poly.entity_id
_entity_poly.type
_entity_poly.pdbx_seq_one_letter_code
_entity_poly.pdbx_strand_id
1 'polypeptide(L)'
;MTDIAAVLLKVAPSIKPNYLQAFQQSGDLFAQFGITTPLRITHFLAQMMHETGGGRVLYESLYYTTADRLLAIFGVGNHSAAIRPDEVDGLLKNEQALAERVYGLGNPPKAKELGNSRPGDGYLFRGSGLLQTTGGSNFQRMGAKAGVDFYNHPDLIVAPEHALKPALHEWDEGNLNAAADANDIRAITRRINGGYNGLDDRQAWFDKIWPEINGDAAPAAPATGGSTALGTDDSSTKWLQAALNAAGAKPPLTVDGVSGPATTAAIRAFQQSAGLSVDGIAGPKTRAALQSHVTAPPSA
;
A
#
# COMPACT_ATOMS: atom_id res chain seq x y z
N MET A 1 -26.14 -2.24 10.70
CA MET A 1 -24.75 -2.57 10.33
C MET A 1 -24.56 -2.06 8.91
N THR A 2 -23.47 -1.35 8.62
CA THR A 2 -23.24 -0.75 7.31
C THR A 2 -23.06 -1.85 6.26
N ASP A 3 -23.74 -1.72 5.11
CA ASP A 3 -23.57 -2.66 3.99
C ASP A 3 -22.26 -2.32 3.25
N ILE A 4 -21.17 -2.98 3.66
CA ILE A 4 -19.82 -2.75 3.10
C ILE A 4 -19.79 -3.06 1.60
N ALA A 5 -20.52 -4.07 1.13
CA ALA A 5 -20.53 -4.43 -0.28
C ALA A 5 -21.20 -3.35 -1.14
N ALA A 6 -22.31 -2.77 -0.66
CA ALA A 6 -22.97 -1.64 -1.33
C ALA A 6 -22.05 -0.41 -1.38
N VAL A 7 -21.33 -0.11 -0.29
CA VAL A 7 -20.34 0.98 -0.25
C VAL A 7 -19.24 0.76 -1.27
N LEU A 8 -18.64 -0.43 -1.31
CA LEU A 8 -17.58 -0.77 -2.27
C LEU A 8 -18.05 -0.64 -3.72
N LEU A 9 -19.26 -1.13 -4.04
CA LEU A 9 -19.83 -1.01 -5.37
C LEU A 9 -20.04 0.45 -5.77
N LYS A 10 -20.46 1.31 -4.83
CA LYS A 10 -20.64 2.75 -5.07
C LYS A 10 -19.32 3.47 -5.33
N VAL A 11 -18.31 3.24 -4.48
CA VAL A 11 -17.03 3.95 -4.59
C VAL A 11 -16.11 3.36 -5.67
N ALA A 12 -16.27 2.08 -6.00
CA ALA A 12 -15.49 1.41 -7.04
C ALA A 12 -16.39 0.49 -7.90
N PRO A 13 -17.14 1.05 -8.86
CA PRO A 13 -18.06 0.28 -9.70
C PRO A 13 -17.40 -0.78 -10.58
N SER A 14 -16.07 -0.73 -10.72
CA SER A 14 -15.26 -1.69 -11.48
C SER A 14 -14.61 -2.77 -10.59
N ILE A 15 -14.95 -2.83 -9.31
CA ILE A 15 -14.51 -3.90 -8.40
C ILE A 15 -14.83 -5.26 -9.01
N LYS A 16 -13.88 -6.19 -8.95
CA LYS A 16 -14.09 -7.52 -9.50
C LYS A 16 -15.16 -8.27 -8.71
N PRO A 17 -15.99 -9.09 -9.38
CA PRO A 17 -17.08 -9.82 -8.74
C PRO A 17 -16.63 -10.69 -7.56
N ASN A 18 -15.44 -11.29 -7.62
CA ASN A 18 -14.96 -12.17 -6.56
C ASN A 18 -14.72 -11.41 -5.24
N TYR A 19 -14.15 -10.21 -5.29
CA TYR A 19 -14.00 -9.38 -4.09
C TYR A 19 -15.33 -8.86 -3.60
N LEU A 20 -16.20 -8.38 -4.49
CA LEU A 20 -17.54 -7.92 -4.09
C LEU A 20 -18.32 -9.04 -3.37
N GLN A 21 -18.30 -10.26 -3.93
CA GLN A 21 -18.94 -11.43 -3.33
C GLN A 21 -18.33 -11.80 -1.98
N ALA A 22 -17.00 -11.67 -1.81
CA ALA A 22 -16.36 -11.90 -0.52
C ALA A 22 -16.93 -11.00 0.59
N PHE A 23 -17.17 -9.71 0.31
CA PHE A 23 -17.81 -8.82 1.27
C PHE A 23 -19.29 -9.14 1.49
N GLN A 24 -20.03 -9.51 0.44
CA GLN A 24 -21.44 -9.94 0.56
C GLN A 24 -21.60 -11.19 1.43
N GLN A 25 -20.62 -12.09 1.41
CA GLN A 25 -20.63 -13.37 2.12
C GLN A 25 -19.79 -13.34 3.40
N SER A 26 -19.31 -12.16 3.82
CA SER A 26 -18.37 -12.02 4.94
C SER A 26 -18.92 -12.46 6.30
N GLY A 27 -20.25 -12.52 6.46
CA GLY A 27 -20.90 -12.90 7.71
C GLY A 27 -20.35 -12.09 8.89
N ASP A 28 -19.95 -12.78 9.96
CA ASP A 28 -19.41 -12.15 11.17
C ASP A 28 -17.89 -11.96 11.14
N LEU A 29 -17.19 -12.18 10.02
CA LEU A 29 -15.73 -12.12 9.96
C LEU A 29 -15.19 -10.78 10.49
N PHE A 30 -15.75 -9.65 10.05
CA PHE A 30 -15.32 -8.33 10.55
C PHE A 30 -15.48 -8.20 12.07
N ALA A 31 -16.55 -8.76 12.65
CA ALA A 31 -16.77 -8.75 14.09
C ALA A 31 -15.78 -9.66 14.83
N GLN A 32 -15.46 -10.83 14.29
CA GLN A 32 -14.46 -11.75 14.86
C GLN A 32 -13.07 -11.11 14.97
N PHE A 33 -12.71 -10.26 14.00
CA PHE A 33 -11.46 -9.50 13.99
C PHE A 33 -11.57 -8.12 14.66
N GLY A 34 -12.72 -7.79 15.26
CA GLY A 34 -12.96 -6.52 15.91
C GLY A 34 -12.98 -5.30 14.97
N ILE A 35 -13.08 -5.48 13.66
CA ILE A 35 -13.15 -4.40 12.67
C ILE A 35 -14.60 -3.91 12.56
N THR A 36 -15.10 -3.30 13.64
CA THR A 36 -16.53 -2.99 13.81
C THR A 36 -16.86 -1.50 13.87
N THR A 37 -15.87 -0.63 14.07
CA THR A 37 -16.07 0.81 14.12
C THR A 37 -15.95 1.42 12.71
N PRO A 38 -16.60 2.57 12.44
CA PRO A 38 -16.45 3.28 11.16
C PRO A 38 -14.99 3.53 10.78
N LEU A 39 -14.14 3.92 11.73
CA LEU A 39 -12.71 4.14 11.50
C LEU A 39 -11.98 2.85 11.11
N ARG A 40 -12.18 1.76 11.86
CA ARG A 40 -11.55 0.47 11.56
C ARG A 40 -11.94 -0.05 10.19
N ILE A 41 -13.24 -0.01 9.86
CA ILE A 41 -13.76 -0.44 8.56
C ILE A 41 -13.17 0.43 7.44
N THR A 42 -13.24 1.75 7.57
CA THR A 42 -12.77 2.67 6.53
C THR A 42 -11.26 2.53 6.29
N HIS A 43 -10.44 2.43 7.35
CA HIS A 43 -9.00 2.22 7.18
C HIS A 43 -8.69 0.87 6.54
N PHE A 44 -9.34 -0.22 6.97
CA PHE A 44 -9.15 -1.54 6.36
C PHE A 44 -9.45 -1.51 4.85
N LEU A 45 -10.60 -0.94 4.48
CA LEU A 45 -11.01 -0.82 3.09
C LEU A 45 -10.06 0.09 2.30
N ALA A 46 -9.60 1.20 2.87
CA ALA A 46 -8.68 2.11 2.19
C ALA A 46 -7.35 1.44 1.83
N GLN A 47 -6.80 0.62 2.73
CA GLN A 47 -5.59 -0.18 2.45
C GLN A 47 -5.86 -1.19 1.34
N MET A 48 -6.94 -1.98 1.46
CA MET A 48 -7.32 -2.98 0.45
C MET A 48 -7.54 -2.35 -0.93
N MET A 49 -8.20 -1.20 -0.99
CA MET A 49 -8.48 -0.52 -2.26
C MET A 49 -7.22 -0.01 -2.93
N HIS A 50 -6.23 0.45 -2.15
CA HIS A 50 -4.92 0.76 -2.70
C HIS A 50 -4.22 -0.48 -3.27
N GLU A 51 -4.10 -1.55 -2.47
CA GLU A 51 -3.37 -2.78 -2.85
C GLU A 51 -3.94 -3.46 -4.10
N THR A 52 -5.24 -3.30 -4.33
CA THR A 52 -5.95 -3.97 -5.43
C THR A 52 -6.25 -3.04 -6.62
N GLY A 53 -5.70 -1.82 -6.62
CA GLY A 53 -5.96 -0.82 -7.67
C GLY A 53 -7.45 -0.47 -7.79
N GLY A 54 -8.15 -0.36 -6.67
CA GLY A 54 -9.59 -0.15 -6.58
C GLY A 54 -10.39 -1.43 -6.76
N GLY A 55 -9.90 -2.57 -6.27
CA GLY A 55 -10.58 -3.87 -6.37
C GLY A 55 -10.50 -4.53 -7.74
N ARG A 56 -9.62 -4.05 -8.63
CA ARG A 56 -9.51 -4.55 -10.02
C ARG A 56 -8.43 -5.60 -10.20
N VAL A 57 -7.50 -5.73 -9.26
CA VAL A 57 -6.32 -6.60 -9.35
C VAL A 57 -6.45 -7.77 -8.39
N LEU A 58 -6.39 -8.99 -8.93
CA LEU A 58 -6.40 -10.24 -8.13
C LEU A 58 -5.00 -10.77 -7.90
N TYR A 59 -4.17 -10.66 -8.92
CA TYR A 59 -2.80 -11.11 -8.96
C TYR A 59 -1.96 -9.97 -9.54
N GLU A 60 -0.75 -9.80 -9.03
CA GLU A 60 0.25 -8.99 -9.69
C GLU A 60 0.43 -9.48 -11.14
N SER A 61 0.65 -8.54 -12.05
CA SER A 61 0.98 -8.87 -13.43
C SER A 61 2.49 -8.83 -13.60
N LEU A 62 2.99 -9.86 -14.27
CA LEU A 62 4.37 -9.99 -14.70
C LEU A 62 4.44 -10.00 -16.23
N TYR A 63 3.49 -9.32 -16.89
CA TYR A 63 3.39 -9.27 -18.34
C TYR A 63 4.05 -8.00 -18.87
N TYR A 64 5.28 -8.15 -19.37
CA TYR A 64 6.05 -7.07 -19.96
C TYR A 64 6.17 -7.25 -21.47
N THR A 65 5.99 -6.17 -22.22
CA THR A 65 6.02 -6.19 -23.70
C THR A 65 7.28 -5.60 -24.30
N THR A 66 8.08 -4.86 -23.51
CA THR A 66 9.29 -4.19 -23.98
C THR A 66 10.48 -4.52 -23.09
N ALA A 67 11.66 -4.68 -23.72
CA ALA A 67 12.92 -4.92 -23.05
C ALA A 67 13.28 -3.80 -22.06
N ASP A 68 13.16 -2.55 -22.52
CA ASP A 68 13.50 -1.37 -21.73
C ASP A 68 12.73 -1.31 -20.41
N ARG A 69 11.42 -1.57 -20.44
CA ARG A 69 10.61 -1.52 -19.22
C ARG A 69 10.95 -2.67 -18.28
N LEU A 70 11.16 -3.87 -18.82
CA LEU A 70 11.53 -5.03 -18.03
C LEU A 70 12.89 -4.82 -17.34
N LEU A 71 13.92 -4.39 -18.07
CA LEU A 71 15.26 -4.16 -17.53
C LEU A 71 15.32 -2.95 -16.58
N ALA A 72 14.50 -1.91 -16.80
CA ALA A 72 14.42 -0.78 -15.88
C ALA A 72 13.90 -1.19 -14.49
N ILE A 73 13.06 -2.23 -14.40
CA ILE A 73 12.53 -2.73 -13.13
C ILE A 73 13.42 -3.86 -12.61
N PHE A 74 13.60 -4.91 -13.40
CA PHE A 74 14.18 -6.17 -12.95
C PHE A 74 15.65 -6.37 -13.31
N GLY A 75 16.24 -5.42 -14.05
CA GLY A 75 17.61 -5.53 -14.54
C GLY A 75 18.67 -5.53 -13.45
N VAL A 76 19.90 -5.87 -13.84
CA VAL A 76 21.08 -5.84 -12.97
C VAL A 76 21.20 -4.46 -12.29
N GLY A 77 21.32 -4.46 -10.97
CA GLY A 77 21.42 -3.23 -10.16
C GLY A 77 20.08 -2.60 -9.76
N ASN A 78 18.96 -3.01 -10.38
CA ASN A 78 17.62 -2.47 -10.10
C ASN A 78 16.76 -3.40 -9.24
N HIS A 79 16.96 -4.71 -9.35
CA HIS A 79 16.21 -5.71 -8.59
C HIS A 79 17.06 -6.92 -8.22
N SER A 80 16.66 -7.63 -7.17
CA SER A 80 17.32 -8.88 -6.73
C SER A 80 17.36 -9.98 -7.81
N ALA A 81 16.43 -9.94 -8.77
CA ALA A 81 16.41 -10.86 -9.89
C ALA A 81 17.57 -10.62 -10.87
N ALA A 82 18.07 -9.38 -10.95
CA ALA A 82 19.21 -8.98 -11.78
C ALA A 82 19.14 -9.57 -13.21
N ILE A 83 18.01 -9.37 -13.88
CA ILE A 83 17.78 -9.88 -15.24
C ILE A 83 18.79 -9.24 -16.19
N ARG A 84 19.45 -10.07 -17.00
CA ARG A 84 20.41 -9.63 -18.00
C ARG A 84 19.75 -9.48 -19.38
N PRO A 85 20.30 -8.63 -20.27
CA PRO A 85 19.76 -8.44 -21.61
C PRO A 85 19.58 -9.73 -22.43
N ASP A 86 20.47 -10.71 -22.27
CA ASP A 86 20.41 -12.02 -22.96
C ASP A 86 19.22 -12.88 -22.52
N GLU A 87 18.61 -12.60 -21.37
CA GLU A 87 17.47 -13.36 -20.84
C GLU A 87 16.12 -12.79 -21.34
N VAL A 88 16.08 -11.55 -21.85
CA VAL A 88 14.85 -10.77 -22.04
C VAL A 88 13.87 -11.44 -23.01
N ASP A 89 14.34 -11.94 -24.15
CA ASP A 89 13.47 -12.51 -25.18
C ASP A 89 12.67 -13.71 -24.67
N GLY A 90 13.23 -14.49 -23.72
CA GLY A 90 12.54 -15.61 -23.09
C GLY A 90 11.52 -15.20 -22.02
N LEU A 91 11.54 -13.96 -21.56
CA LEU A 91 10.74 -13.46 -20.44
C LEU A 91 9.63 -12.49 -20.88
N LEU A 92 9.80 -11.81 -22.02
CA LEU A 92 8.76 -10.93 -22.54
C LEU A 92 7.49 -11.70 -22.88
N LYS A 93 6.34 -11.11 -22.53
CA LYS A 93 5.00 -11.67 -22.74
C LYS A 93 4.82 -13.09 -22.14
N ASN A 94 5.65 -13.45 -21.17
CA ASN A 94 5.64 -14.75 -20.51
C ASN A 94 5.70 -14.57 -18.99
N GLU A 95 4.53 -14.33 -18.38
CA GLU A 95 4.43 -14.05 -16.94
C GLU A 95 4.93 -15.22 -16.09
N GLN A 96 4.72 -16.46 -16.53
CA GLN A 96 5.18 -17.64 -15.82
C GLN A 96 6.71 -17.71 -15.79
N ALA A 97 7.36 -17.54 -16.95
CA ALA A 97 8.83 -17.54 -17.00
C ALA A 97 9.41 -16.37 -16.20
N LEU A 98 8.81 -15.17 -16.29
CA LEU A 98 9.26 -14.02 -15.49
C LEU A 98 9.07 -14.27 -13.99
N ALA A 99 7.93 -14.80 -13.56
CA ALA A 99 7.68 -15.12 -12.16
C ALA A 99 8.66 -16.18 -11.61
N GLU A 100 8.93 -17.24 -12.39
CA GLU A 100 9.91 -18.24 -12.00
C GLU A 100 11.32 -17.67 -11.94
N ARG A 101 11.65 -16.72 -12.82
CA ARG A 101 12.95 -16.04 -12.84
C ARG A 101 13.12 -15.04 -11.70
N VAL A 102 12.03 -14.42 -11.23
CA VAL A 102 12.05 -13.38 -10.20
C VAL A 102 11.86 -13.96 -8.79
N TYR A 103 10.85 -14.82 -8.61
CA TYR A 103 10.40 -15.36 -7.32
C TYR A 103 10.63 -16.87 -7.16
N GLY A 104 10.77 -17.60 -8.26
CA GLY A 104 10.93 -19.06 -8.27
C GLY A 104 12.39 -19.49 -8.34
N LEU A 105 12.60 -20.74 -8.79
CA LEU A 105 13.92 -21.40 -8.80
C LEU A 105 14.97 -20.69 -9.69
N GLY A 106 14.55 -19.80 -10.59
CA GLY A 106 15.45 -18.95 -11.36
C GLY A 106 16.13 -17.83 -10.55
N ASN A 107 15.71 -17.63 -9.29
CA ASN A 107 16.36 -16.75 -8.33
C ASN A 107 16.48 -17.46 -6.95
N PRO A 108 17.46 -18.37 -6.77
CA PRO A 108 17.52 -19.24 -5.59
C PRO A 108 17.51 -18.51 -4.23
N PRO A 109 18.21 -17.36 -4.04
CA PRO A 109 18.12 -16.60 -2.79
C PRO A 109 16.69 -16.12 -2.50
N LYS A 110 16.00 -15.57 -3.50
CA LYS A 110 14.63 -15.08 -3.35
C LYS A 110 13.63 -16.24 -3.19
N ALA A 111 13.82 -17.33 -3.92
CA ALA A 111 12.97 -18.53 -3.77
C ALA A 111 13.02 -19.06 -2.33
N LYS A 112 14.24 -19.16 -1.77
CA LYS A 112 14.44 -19.57 -0.38
C LYS A 112 13.80 -18.60 0.62
N GLU A 113 13.94 -17.30 0.41
CA GLU A 113 13.31 -16.27 1.24
C GLU A 113 11.78 -16.37 1.24
N LEU A 114 11.18 -16.64 0.08
CA LEU A 114 9.73 -16.73 -0.10
C LEU A 114 9.15 -18.11 0.25
N GLY A 115 9.99 -19.12 0.48
CA GLY A 115 9.56 -20.51 0.65
C GLY A 115 9.08 -21.19 -0.63
N ASN A 116 9.51 -20.69 -1.79
CA ASN A 116 9.24 -21.27 -3.08
C ASN A 116 10.29 -22.36 -3.36
N SER A 117 9.85 -23.62 -3.48
CA SER A 117 10.75 -24.78 -3.55
C SER A 117 10.44 -25.73 -4.70
N ARG A 118 9.27 -25.58 -5.35
CA ARG A 118 8.82 -26.38 -6.49
C ARG A 118 8.86 -25.55 -7.77
N PRO A 119 9.09 -26.17 -8.93
CA PRO A 119 8.88 -25.51 -10.21
C PRO A 119 7.45 -24.96 -10.31
N GLY A 120 7.31 -23.70 -10.70
CA GLY A 120 6.01 -23.03 -10.82
C GLY A 120 5.57 -22.26 -9.56
N ASP A 121 6.23 -22.45 -8.42
CA ASP A 121 5.90 -21.74 -7.17
C ASP A 121 6.07 -20.21 -7.32
N GLY A 122 7.02 -19.75 -8.13
CA GLY A 122 7.22 -18.32 -8.37
C GLY A 122 6.00 -17.68 -9.02
N TYR A 123 5.37 -18.34 -10.00
CA TYR A 123 4.12 -17.88 -10.59
C TYR A 123 2.92 -18.12 -9.67
N LEU A 124 2.79 -19.32 -9.10
CA LEU A 124 1.63 -19.72 -8.29
C LEU A 124 1.48 -18.85 -7.03
N PHE A 125 2.60 -18.45 -6.42
CA PHE A 125 2.62 -17.63 -5.20
C PHE A 125 3.04 -16.18 -5.46
N ARG A 126 2.88 -15.68 -6.68
CA ARG A 126 3.00 -14.25 -6.96
C ARG A 126 1.97 -13.45 -6.16
N GLY A 127 2.25 -12.18 -5.92
CA GLY A 127 1.42 -11.26 -5.14
C GLY A 127 -0.05 -11.32 -5.53
N SER A 128 -0.91 -11.59 -4.56
CA SER A 128 -2.33 -11.82 -4.81
C SER A 128 -3.21 -11.54 -3.59
N GLY A 129 -4.51 -11.44 -3.82
CA GLY A 129 -5.50 -11.16 -2.78
C GLY A 129 -5.52 -9.71 -2.33
N LEU A 130 -6.33 -9.45 -1.30
CA LEU A 130 -6.73 -8.10 -0.88
C LEU A 130 -5.60 -7.26 -0.27
N LEU A 131 -4.56 -7.90 0.29
CA LEU A 131 -3.35 -7.25 0.82
C LEU A 131 -2.06 -7.86 0.24
N GLN A 132 -2.09 -8.35 -1.01
CA GLN A 132 -0.90 -8.77 -1.78
C GLN A 132 0.00 -9.83 -1.10
N THR A 133 -0.60 -10.94 -0.64
CA THR A 133 0.16 -12.09 -0.14
C THR A 133 1.05 -12.68 -1.24
N THR A 134 2.35 -12.86 -0.93
CA THR A 134 3.37 -13.32 -1.90
C THR A 134 4.27 -14.39 -1.26
N GLY A 135 4.60 -15.46 -1.98
CA GLY A 135 5.53 -16.52 -1.57
C GLY A 135 4.89 -17.69 -0.81
N GLY A 136 5.35 -18.90 -1.10
CA GLY A 136 4.80 -20.14 -0.56
C GLY A 136 4.74 -20.18 0.97
N SER A 137 5.75 -19.65 1.67
CA SER A 137 5.71 -19.57 3.14
C SER A 137 4.59 -18.68 3.67
N ASN A 138 4.26 -17.59 2.97
CA ASN A 138 3.14 -16.72 3.36
C ASN A 138 1.79 -17.38 3.07
N PHE A 139 1.64 -18.05 1.92
CA PHE A 139 0.45 -18.83 1.60
C PHE A 139 0.21 -19.94 2.64
N GLN A 140 1.27 -20.67 3.02
CA GLN A 140 1.19 -21.70 4.06
C GLN A 140 0.78 -21.11 5.42
N ARG A 141 1.42 -20.01 5.85
CA ARG A 141 1.10 -19.34 7.12
C ARG A 141 -0.35 -18.86 7.15
N MET A 142 -0.78 -18.14 6.12
CA MET A 142 -2.14 -17.61 6.04
C MET A 142 -3.17 -18.73 5.93
N GLY A 143 -2.83 -19.82 5.25
CA GLY A 143 -3.69 -20.98 5.16
C GLY A 143 -3.92 -21.66 6.51
N ALA A 144 -2.85 -21.85 7.29
CA ALA A 144 -2.94 -22.40 8.63
C ALA A 144 -3.82 -21.55 9.57
N LYS A 145 -3.73 -20.22 9.47
CA LYS A 145 -4.56 -19.29 10.26
C LYS A 145 -6.02 -19.28 9.82
N ALA A 146 -6.25 -19.26 8.50
CA ALA A 146 -7.58 -19.20 7.90
C ALA A 146 -8.33 -20.55 7.94
N GLY A 147 -7.63 -21.64 8.26
CA GLY A 147 -8.14 -23.00 8.14
C GLY A 147 -8.41 -23.41 6.68
N VAL A 148 -7.61 -22.92 5.74
CA VAL A 148 -7.75 -23.16 4.29
C VAL A 148 -6.38 -23.54 3.72
N ASP A 149 -6.29 -24.58 2.89
CA ASP A 149 -5.01 -24.99 2.30
C ASP A 149 -4.62 -24.13 1.08
N PHE A 150 -4.19 -22.89 1.34
CA PHE A 150 -3.70 -22.00 0.28
C PHE A 150 -2.37 -22.46 -0.34
N TYR A 151 -1.61 -23.32 0.33
CA TYR A 151 -0.31 -23.75 -0.20
C TYR A 151 -0.46 -24.75 -1.36
N ASN A 152 -1.42 -25.68 -1.25
CA ASN A 152 -1.73 -26.62 -2.32
C ASN A 152 -2.85 -26.13 -3.25
N HIS A 153 -3.65 -25.15 -2.81
CA HIS A 153 -4.71 -24.52 -3.60
C HIS A 153 -4.58 -22.97 -3.57
N PRO A 154 -3.54 -22.40 -4.21
CA PRO A 154 -3.26 -20.96 -4.12
C PRO A 154 -4.33 -20.08 -4.74
N ASP A 155 -5.11 -20.58 -5.70
CA ASP A 155 -6.24 -19.86 -6.31
C ASP A 155 -7.34 -19.51 -5.30
N LEU A 156 -7.46 -20.27 -4.21
CA LEU A 156 -8.40 -19.99 -3.13
C LEU A 156 -8.14 -18.65 -2.43
N ILE A 157 -6.94 -18.07 -2.55
CA ILE A 157 -6.61 -16.78 -1.90
C ILE A 157 -7.42 -15.61 -2.47
N VAL A 158 -7.99 -15.76 -3.67
CA VAL A 158 -8.86 -14.76 -4.31
C VAL A 158 -10.30 -15.24 -4.46
N ALA A 159 -10.60 -16.47 -4.04
CA ALA A 159 -11.94 -17.03 -4.07
C ALA A 159 -12.86 -16.28 -3.09
N PRO A 160 -14.12 -15.98 -3.45
CA PRO A 160 -15.04 -15.20 -2.61
C PRO A 160 -15.13 -15.68 -1.16
N GLU A 161 -15.16 -16.99 -0.96
CA GLU A 161 -15.35 -17.64 0.34
C GLU A 161 -14.16 -17.42 1.29
N HIS A 162 -13.01 -16.99 0.76
CA HIS A 162 -11.73 -17.03 1.44
C HIS A 162 -10.92 -15.73 1.32
N ALA A 163 -11.16 -14.90 0.30
CA ALA A 163 -10.33 -13.75 -0.03
C ALA A 163 -10.14 -12.73 1.09
N LEU A 164 -11.11 -12.61 2.00
CA LEU A 164 -11.01 -11.75 3.19
C LEU A 164 -10.07 -12.30 4.26
N LYS A 165 -9.96 -13.63 4.41
CA LYS A 165 -9.30 -14.25 5.56
C LYS A 165 -7.81 -13.89 5.66
N PRO A 166 -6.98 -13.94 4.59
CA PRO A 166 -5.58 -13.53 4.68
C PRO A 166 -5.42 -12.08 5.10
N ALA A 167 -6.20 -11.17 4.50
CA ALA A 167 -6.11 -9.74 4.79
C ALA A 167 -6.55 -9.40 6.23
N LEU A 168 -7.58 -10.07 6.74
CA LEU A 168 -8.02 -9.90 8.12
C LEU A 168 -6.98 -10.40 9.12
N HIS A 169 -6.33 -11.54 8.84
CA HIS A 169 -5.23 -12.04 9.67
C HIS A 169 -4.01 -11.12 9.63
N GLU A 170 -3.63 -10.61 8.47
CA GLU A 170 -2.53 -9.65 8.36
C GLU A 170 -2.82 -8.35 9.13
N TRP A 171 -4.07 -7.88 9.08
CA TRP A 171 -4.53 -6.73 9.84
C TRP A 171 -4.42 -6.93 11.36
N ASP A 172 -4.82 -8.11 11.83
CA ASP A 172 -4.72 -8.50 13.24
C ASP A 172 -3.26 -8.64 13.71
N GLU A 173 -2.42 -9.34 12.94
CA GLU A 173 -0.99 -9.50 13.23
C GLU A 173 -0.26 -8.15 13.32
N GLY A 174 -0.67 -7.16 12.52
CA GLY A 174 -0.14 -5.80 12.57
C GLY A 174 -0.67 -4.94 13.72
N ASN A 175 -1.60 -5.46 14.54
CA ASN A 175 -2.34 -4.71 15.56
C ASN A 175 -2.91 -3.39 14.99
N LEU A 176 -3.53 -3.47 13.82
CA LEU A 176 -3.94 -2.29 13.05
C LEU A 176 -5.23 -1.66 13.55
N ASN A 177 -6.05 -2.38 14.32
CA ASN A 177 -7.22 -1.83 15.00
C ASN A 177 -6.85 -0.63 15.89
N ALA A 178 -5.78 -0.75 16.69
CA ALA A 178 -5.34 0.32 17.58
C ALA A 178 -4.90 1.59 16.82
N ALA A 179 -4.25 1.42 15.66
CA ALA A 179 -3.86 2.54 14.81
C ALA A 179 -5.07 3.16 14.10
N ALA A 180 -6.05 2.35 13.70
CA ALA A 180 -7.29 2.83 13.09
C ALA A 180 -8.16 3.60 14.09
N ASP A 181 -8.23 3.17 15.35
CA ASP A 181 -8.92 3.92 16.41
C ASP A 181 -8.28 5.28 16.68
N ALA A 182 -6.95 5.36 16.54
CA ALA A 182 -6.20 6.60 16.58
C ALA A 182 -6.31 7.44 15.29
N ASN A 183 -7.08 6.97 14.29
CA ASN A 183 -7.17 7.53 12.94
C ASN A 183 -5.78 7.79 12.29
N ASP A 184 -4.81 6.88 12.52
CA ASP A 184 -3.43 7.02 12.08
C ASP A 184 -3.15 6.16 10.84
N ILE A 185 -3.59 6.66 9.67
CA ILE A 185 -3.36 5.98 8.38
C ILE A 185 -1.87 5.80 8.08
N ARG A 186 -1.01 6.66 8.65
CA ARG A 186 0.43 6.65 8.41
C ARG A 186 1.08 5.48 9.14
N ALA A 187 0.70 5.23 10.39
CA ALA A 187 1.14 4.05 11.13
C ALA A 187 0.64 2.75 10.46
N ILE A 188 -0.62 2.73 10.01
CA ILE A 188 -1.20 1.56 9.31
C ILE A 188 -0.40 1.26 8.03
N THR A 189 -0.21 2.27 7.19
CA THR A 189 0.53 2.15 5.91
C THR A 189 1.96 1.64 6.13
N ARG A 190 2.65 2.15 7.14
CA ARG A 190 4.01 1.71 7.47
C ARG A 190 4.06 0.25 7.91
N ARG A 191 3.08 -0.20 8.69
CA ARG A 191 3.04 -1.57 9.22
C ARG A 191 2.72 -2.58 8.12
N ILE A 192 1.85 -2.23 7.16
CA ILE A 192 1.53 -3.08 6.01
C ILE A 192 2.71 -3.12 5.02
N ASN A 193 3.24 -1.96 4.60
CA ASN A 193 4.22 -1.92 3.50
C ASN A 193 5.69 -1.89 3.93
N GLY A 194 5.97 -1.81 5.23
CA GLY A 194 7.31 -1.48 5.74
C GLY A 194 7.76 -0.04 5.44
N GLY A 195 6.91 0.78 4.81
CA GLY A 195 7.20 2.13 4.35
C GLY A 195 5.94 2.93 4.04
N TYR A 196 6.07 4.09 3.40
CA TYR A 196 4.94 5.00 3.13
C TYR A 196 4.51 5.04 1.66
N ASN A 197 4.96 4.07 0.86
CA ASN A 197 4.57 3.97 -0.54
C ASN A 197 3.04 3.85 -0.65
N GLY A 198 2.44 4.72 -1.47
CA GLY A 198 0.99 4.73 -1.66
C GLY A 198 0.18 5.41 -0.56
N LEU A 199 0.81 6.08 0.43
CA LEU A 199 0.10 6.74 1.53
C LEU A 199 -0.98 7.72 1.05
N ASP A 200 -0.67 8.56 0.06
CA ASP A 200 -1.61 9.57 -0.45
C ASP A 200 -2.82 8.93 -1.14
N ASP A 201 -2.63 7.83 -1.87
CA ASP A 201 -3.72 7.09 -2.51
C ASP A 201 -4.59 6.37 -1.48
N ARG A 202 -3.98 5.82 -0.42
CA ARG A 202 -4.72 5.25 0.72
C ARG A 202 -5.57 6.31 1.42
N GLN A 203 -5.03 7.52 1.62
CA GLN A 203 -5.81 8.64 2.17
C GLN A 203 -6.97 9.03 1.25
N ALA A 204 -6.74 9.09 -0.07
CA ALA A 204 -7.80 9.38 -1.03
C ALA A 204 -8.92 8.32 -1.00
N TRP A 205 -8.58 7.03 -0.83
CA TRP A 205 -9.58 5.98 -0.61
C TRP A 205 -10.32 6.14 0.71
N PHE A 206 -9.61 6.46 1.80
CA PHE A 206 -10.22 6.73 3.10
C PHE A 206 -11.26 7.85 2.98
N ASP A 207 -10.89 9.00 2.40
CA ASP A 207 -11.75 10.17 2.26
C ASP A 207 -12.98 9.87 1.39
N LYS A 208 -12.83 8.98 0.40
CA LYS A 208 -13.90 8.54 -0.48
C LYS A 208 -14.88 7.56 0.19
N ILE A 209 -14.38 6.68 1.06
CA ILE A 209 -15.18 5.64 1.73
C ILE A 209 -15.85 6.18 2.99
N TRP A 210 -15.18 7.06 3.73
CA TRP A 210 -15.65 7.58 5.01
C TRP A 210 -17.10 8.09 5.00
N PRO A 211 -17.52 8.98 4.07
CA PRO A 211 -18.90 9.48 4.08
C PRO A 211 -19.94 8.40 3.80
N GLU A 212 -19.56 7.31 3.13
CA GLU A 212 -20.44 6.17 2.86
C GLU A 212 -20.63 5.27 4.06
N ILE A 213 -19.65 5.25 4.98
CA ILE A 213 -19.70 4.47 6.22
C ILE A 213 -20.31 5.28 7.37
N ASN A 214 -20.00 6.58 7.47
CA ASN A 214 -20.26 7.40 8.65
C ASN A 214 -21.07 8.67 8.37
N GLY A 215 -21.57 8.87 7.14
CA GLY A 215 -22.25 10.09 6.73
C GLY A 215 -21.34 11.32 6.75
N ASP A 216 -21.94 12.51 6.86
CA ASP A 216 -21.20 13.78 6.77
C ASP A 216 -20.40 14.13 8.05
N ALA A 217 -20.45 13.28 9.09
CA ALA A 217 -19.70 13.51 10.31
C ALA A 217 -18.20 13.36 10.05
N ALA A 218 -17.42 14.41 10.34
CA ALA A 218 -15.97 14.37 10.17
C ALA A 218 -15.33 13.24 10.99
N PRO A 219 -14.29 12.56 10.46
CA PRO A 219 -13.55 11.58 11.24
C PRO A 219 -12.89 12.25 12.43
N ALA A 220 -12.78 11.51 13.53
CA ALA A 220 -12.04 11.98 14.70
C ALA A 220 -10.62 12.38 14.26
N ALA A 221 -10.13 13.52 14.75
CA ALA A 221 -8.76 13.93 14.46
C ALA A 221 -7.78 12.83 14.89
N PRO A 222 -6.68 12.60 14.17
CA PRO A 222 -5.70 11.61 14.55
C PRO A 222 -5.27 11.81 16.01
N ALA A 223 -5.46 10.77 16.83
CA ALA A 223 -5.03 10.81 18.21
C ALA A 223 -3.50 10.95 18.17
N THR A 224 -2.99 12.08 18.66
CA THR A 224 -1.56 12.36 18.72
C THR A 224 -0.91 11.43 19.74
N GLY A 225 -0.68 10.19 19.33
CA GLY A 225 0.10 9.21 20.08
C GLY A 225 1.57 9.59 20.07
N GLY A 226 1.96 10.52 20.95
CA GLY A 226 3.36 10.82 21.22
C GLY A 226 4.12 11.49 20.07
N SER A 227 3.68 12.69 19.67
CA SER A 227 4.60 13.73 19.21
C SER A 227 4.00 15.06 19.64
N THR A 228 4.63 15.69 20.62
CA THR A 228 4.16 16.92 21.26
C THR A 228 3.98 18.07 20.28
N ALA A 229 2.80 18.69 20.35
CA ALA A 229 2.48 20.11 20.19
C ALA A 229 2.98 20.83 18.91
N LEU A 230 2.04 21.25 18.04
CA LEU A 230 1.49 22.62 17.98
C LEU A 230 0.55 22.71 16.76
N GLY A 231 -0.60 23.38 16.92
CA GLY A 231 -1.52 23.61 15.82
C GLY A 231 -1.04 24.73 14.90
N THR A 232 -1.14 24.49 13.59
CA THR A 232 -1.71 25.35 12.53
C THR A 232 -1.61 24.55 11.22
N ASP A 233 -2.56 23.64 10.94
CA ASP A 233 -2.67 22.77 9.73
C ASP A 233 -1.38 22.58 8.89
N ASP A 234 -0.31 22.14 9.54
CA ASP A 234 0.97 21.74 8.93
C ASP A 234 0.91 20.30 8.39
N SER A 235 -0.25 19.67 8.57
CA SER A 235 -0.62 18.35 8.07
C SER A 235 -1.02 18.36 6.61
N SER A 236 -1.66 19.42 6.11
CA SER A 236 -2.22 19.46 4.75
C SER A 236 -1.14 19.46 3.65
N THR A 237 -1.44 18.80 2.53
CA THR A 237 -0.59 18.85 1.33
C THR A 237 -0.42 20.26 0.80
N LYS A 238 -1.43 21.13 0.97
CA LYS A 238 -1.35 22.55 0.61
C LYS A 238 -0.33 23.29 1.46
N TRP A 239 -0.32 23.07 2.77
CA TRP A 239 0.74 23.62 3.63
C TRP A 239 2.11 23.09 3.19
N LEU A 240 2.24 21.80 2.91
CA LEU A 240 3.52 21.21 2.50
C LEU A 240 4.04 21.84 1.20
N GLN A 241 3.18 22.00 0.19
CA GLN A 241 3.53 22.67 -1.06
C GLN A 241 3.91 24.13 -0.83
N ALA A 242 3.18 24.86 0.02
CA ALA A 242 3.49 26.24 0.38
C ALA A 242 4.82 26.36 1.15
N ALA A 243 5.08 25.47 2.10
CA ALA A 243 6.30 25.43 2.89
C ALA A 243 7.53 25.06 2.03
N LEU A 244 7.38 24.13 1.09
CA LEU A 244 8.42 23.79 0.13
C LEU A 244 8.73 24.96 -0.82
N ASN A 245 7.70 25.69 -1.27
CA ASN A 245 7.89 26.92 -2.04
C ASN A 245 8.62 28.00 -1.24
N ALA A 246 8.24 28.20 0.02
CA ALA A 246 8.92 29.13 0.93
C ALA A 246 10.38 28.71 1.20
N ALA A 247 10.66 27.40 1.24
CA ALA A 247 12.00 26.84 1.34
C ALA A 247 12.78 26.82 0.01
N GLY A 248 12.23 27.40 -1.07
CA GLY A 248 12.93 27.61 -2.33
C GLY A 248 12.84 26.47 -3.34
N ALA A 249 11.75 25.69 -3.36
CA ALA A 249 11.51 24.66 -4.38
C ALA A 249 11.63 25.22 -5.82
N LYS A 250 12.33 24.48 -6.68
CA LYS A 250 12.54 24.82 -8.10
C LYS A 250 12.19 23.61 -9.00
N PRO A 251 11.23 23.73 -9.93
CA PRO A 251 10.31 24.88 -10.09
C PRO A 251 9.37 25.03 -8.88
N PRO A 252 8.78 26.23 -8.66
CA PRO A 252 7.74 26.40 -7.66
C PRO A 252 6.57 25.44 -7.92
N LEU A 253 6.05 24.85 -6.84
CA LEU A 253 4.91 23.96 -6.85
C LEU A 253 3.60 24.77 -6.96
N THR A 254 2.62 24.20 -7.66
CA THR A 254 1.23 24.64 -7.53
C THR A 254 0.69 24.20 -6.16
N VAL A 255 0.09 25.13 -5.41
CA VAL A 255 -0.51 24.85 -4.09
C VAL A 255 -1.97 24.39 -4.28
N ASP A 256 -2.13 23.23 -4.89
CA ASP A 256 -3.43 22.63 -5.22
C ASP A 256 -3.90 21.59 -4.19
N GLY A 257 -3.01 21.14 -3.31
CA GLY A 257 -3.26 20.07 -2.35
C GLY A 257 -3.09 18.66 -2.92
N VAL A 258 -2.61 18.54 -4.15
CA VAL A 258 -2.35 17.27 -4.83
C VAL A 258 -0.86 16.94 -4.74
N SER A 259 -0.54 15.90 -3.98
CA SER A 259 0.84 15.41 -3.85
C SER A 259 1.20 14.61 -5.10
N GLY A 260 2.05 15.18 -5.96
CA GLY A 260 2.47 14.57 -7.22
C GLY A 260 4.00 14.45 -7.34
N PRO A 261 4.51 13.96 -8.49
CA PRO A 261 5.96 13.80 -8.71
C PRO A 261 6.77 15.08 -8.46
N ALA A 262 6.21 16.24 -8.77
CA ALA A 262 6.83 17.54 -8.49
C ALA A 262 6.96 17.81 -6.99
N THR A 263 5.91 17.53 -6.20
CA THR A 263 5.93 17.66 -4.73
C THR A 263 6.96 16.70 -4.12
N THR A 264 6.98 15.44 -4.54
CA THR A 264 7.99 14.46 -4.10
C THR A 264 9.42 14.89 -4.43
N ALA A 265 9.66 15.41 -5.64
CA ALA A 265 10.97 15.91 -6.03
C ALA A 265 11.40 17.11 -5.16
N ALA A 266 10.49 18.03 -4.87
CA ALA A 266 10.75 19.17 -3.99
C ALA A 266 11.04 18.72 -2.55
N ILE A 267 10.33 17.70 -2.03
CA ILE A 267 10.62 17.11 -0.71
C ILE A 267 12.03 16.53 -0.68
N ARG A 268 12.43 15.75 -1.70
CA ARG A 268 13.78 15.18 -1.76
C ARG A 268 14.85 16.26 -1.80
N ALA A 269 14.65 17.30 -2.60
CA ALA A 269 15.58 18.42 -2.71
C ALA A 269 15.74 19.14 -1.36
N PHE A 270 14.63 19.38 -0.66
CA PHE A 270 14.66 19.98 0.68
C PHE A 270 15.33 19.06 1.71
N GLN A 271 15.03 17.76 1.70
CA GLN A 271 15.67 16.80 2.60
C GLN A 271 17.19 16.77 2.38
N GLN A 272 17.63 16.79 1.13
CA GLN A 272 19.04 16.84 0.78
C GLN A 272 19.72 18.11 1.30
N SER A 273 19.09 19.29 1.15
CA SER A 273 19.65 20.55 1.64
C SER A 273 19.61 20.68 3.17
N ALA A 274 18.62 20.07 3.81
CA ALA A 274 18.45 20.07 5.26
C ALA A 274 19.24 18.95 5.98
N GLY A 275 20.03 18.15 5.25
CA GLY A 275 20.81 17.05 5.82
C GLY A 275 19.96 15.91 6.41
N LEU A 276 18.74 15.72 5.88
CA LEU A 276 17.81 14.68 6.29
C LEU A 276 17.93 13.44 5.39
N SER A 277 17.31 12.34 5.82
CA SER A 277 17.12 11.16 4.97
C SER A 277 16.33 11.56 3.72
N VAL A 278 16.89 11.32 2.53
CA VAL A 278 16.30 11.71 1.24
C VAL A 278 15.39 10.60 0.72
N ASP A 279 14.25 10.42 1.37
CA ASP A 279 13.24 9.42 1.00
C ASP A 279 12.13 10.00 0.10
N GLY A 280 12.01 11.33 0.04
CA GLY A 280 10.96 12.05 -0.69
C GLY A 280 9.62 12.08 0.04
N ILE A 281 9.62 11.75 1.32
CA ILE A 281 8.43 11.71 2.16
C ILE A 281 8.57 12.78 3.24
N ALA A 282 7.63 13.72 3.28
CA ALA A 282 7.60 14.73 4.33
C ALA A 282 7.10 14.12 5.66
N GLY A 283 7.94 13.31 6.30
CA GLY A 283 7.72 12.77 7.64
C GLY A 283 7.98 13.82 8.74
N PRO A 284 7.81 13.46 10.03
CA PRO A 284 7.90 14.42 11.14
C PRO A 284 9.18 15.26 11.16
N LYS A 285 10.34 14.65 10.88
CA LYS A 285 11.62 15.37 10.82
C LYS A 285 11.68 16.39 9.68
N THR A 286 11.18 16.00 8.50
CA THR A 286 11.12 16.89 7.32
C THR A 286 10.14 18.03 7.54
N ARG A 287 8.96 17.75 8.12
CA ARG A 287 7.96 18.77 8.44
C ARG A 287 8.45 19.73 9.52
N ALA A 288 9.08 19.24 10.58
CA ALA A 288 9.68 20.09 11.62
C ALA A 288 10.78 21.00 11.05
N ALA A 289 11.63 20.48 10.15
CA ALA A 289 12.65 21.26 9.48
C ALA A 289 12.04 22.33 8.54
N LEU A 290 10.98 21.99 7.80
CA LEU A 290 10.22 22.93 6.97
C LEU A 290 9.56 24.01 7.81
N GLN A 291 8.93 23.64 8.92
CA GLN A 291 8.28 24.59 9.81
C GLN A 291 9.30 25.56 10.42
N SER A 292 10.45 25.05 10.85
CA SER A 292 11.56 25.90 11.32
C SER A 292 12.05 26.87 10.23
N HIS A 293 12.07 26.44 8.97
CA HIS A 293 12.38 27.30 7.82
C HIS A 293 11.33 28.39 7.57
N VAL A 294 10.05 28.06 7.74
CA VAL A 294 8.93 28.98 7.51
C VAL A 294 8.75 29.97 8.66
N THR A 295 9.11 29.60 9.89
CA THR A 295 9.00 30.47 11.08
C THR A 295 10.25 31.30 11.37
N ALA A 296 11.37 31.06 10.68
CA ALA A 296 12.57 31.87 10.82
C ALA A 296 12.36 33.26 10.18
N PRO A 297 12.71 34.37 10.85
CA PRO A 297 12.67 35.68 10.23
C PRO A 297 13.66 35.73 9.05
N PRO A 298 13.36 36.46 7.96
CA PRO A 298 14.27 36.55 6.82
C PRO A 298 15.63 37.07 7.30
N SER A 299 16.69 36.34 6.98
CA SER A 299 18.07 36.78 7.17
C SER A 299 18.24 38.13 6.47
N ALA A 300 18.66 39.14 7.25
CA ALA A 300 19.02 40.47 6.76
C ALA A 300 20.26 40.43 5.87
#